data_AF-A0A9C7Q316-F1
#
_entry.id   AF-A0A9C7Q316-F1
#
_cell.length_a   1.000
_cell.length_b   1.000
_cell.length_c   1.000
_cell.angle_alpha   90.00
_cell.angle_beta   90.00
_cell.angle_gamma   90.00
#
_symmetry.space_group_name_H-M   'P 1'
#
loop_
_entity.id
_entity.type
_entity.pdbx_description
1 polymer ?
#
loop_
_entity_poly.entity_id
_entity_poly.type
_entity_poly.pdbx_seq_one_letter_code
_entity_poly.pdbx_strand_id
1 'polypeptide(L)'
;MQCFGYLRSTYCCSKSTVFLSLQSVVGNSTLVLRNFSSTVGSFYLPFKLDQKQALEAFRKWNNSLFLHRNFRNTELTVEKLYIPFYVFDAILRVNYTCEIGFAETVRLKSKLDNKESVFETWSWKPVSGDLSEVEYPSSMGIMQVYAGFERLKRYMNFIRSLEVTHTLPYHEDISKEARIEPFSVEEEDAFNSIHLLIYEREEKRCRFAIQKEYGAERIRNLRTNLVFKHFVTKRIFLPAFEVSFSGVGGRTFKAWINGRDGDTTGDRIYSVIKSSLIGVTLSTSTFVLCKVTGLAPWLEMTDLLRSIFISSFSSGFLAYFGSLFLWLRSRIELYSELRFFQGYKAEKDANQHEENFRRAYERRKQESYESYNRRYQPPTAASSRSYYDILGLPPGASIEQVKSAFRKLAMQHHPDRQQDSMSKQKASERFRELVTAYETLKDPVKKREYDRNRV
;
A
#
# COMPACT_ATOMS: atom_id res chain seq x y z
N MET A 1 -3.78 -35.94 -1.60
CA MET A 1 -4.58 -35.01 -0.78
C MET A 1 -3.72 -34.45 0.38
N GLN A 2 -2.54 -33.87 0.08
CA GLN A 2 -1.57 -33.47 1.12
C GLN A 2 -0.59 -32.35 0.67
N CYS A 3 -0.98 -31.48 -0.26
CA CYS A 3 -0.13 -30.34 -0.71
C CYS A 3 -0.71 -28.95 -0.45
N PHE A 4 -1.80 -28.81 0.32
CA PHE A 4 -2.44 -27.51 0.59
C PHE A 4 -2.08 -26.87 1.95
N GLY A 5 -1.16 -27.47 2.72
CA GLY A 5 -0.84 -27.05 4.09
C GLY A 5 0.21 -25.96 4.26
N TYR A 6 1.05 -25.68 3.25
CA TYR A 6 2.26 -24.87 3.44
C TYR A 6 2.11 -23.36 3.12
N LEU A 7 0.99 -22.92 2.54
CA LEU A 7 0.78 -21.51 2.17
C LEU A 7 -0.09 -20.70 3.17
N ARG A 8 -0.58 -21.32 4.25
CA ARG A 8 -1.47 -20.67 5.22
C ARG A 8 -0.77 -20.12 6.47
N SER A 9 0.48 -20.52 6.74
CA SER A 9 1.18 -20.20 8.00
C SER A 9 2.00 -18.90 7.95
N THR A 10 2.44 -18.45 6.77
CA THR A 10 3.33 -17.26 6.64
C THR A 10 2.60 -15.92 6.50
N TYR A 11 1.26 -15.91 6.37
CA TYR A 11 0.49 -14.68 6.12
C TYR A 11 -0.26 -14.09 7.34
N CYS A 12 -0.25 -14.74 8.50
CA CYS A 12 -0.98 -14.26 9.68
C CYS A 12 -0.11 -13.56 10.75
N CYS A 13 1.21 -13.79 10.79
CA CYS A 13 2.06 -13.26 11.87
C CYS A 13 2.77 -11.92 11.57
N SER A 14 2.38 -11.18 10.53
CA SER A 14 3.07 -9.94 10.12
C SER A 14 2.16 -8.73 9.83
N LYS A 15 0.83 -8.88 9.95
CA LYS A 15 -0.09 -7.79 9.57
C LYS A 15 0.04 -6.55 10.45
N SER A 16 0.35 -6.70 11.73
CA SER A 16 0.49 -5.57 12.67
C SER A 16 1.79 -4.79 12.48
N THR A 17 2.87 -5.47 12.09
CA THR A 17 4.20 -4.86 11.92
C THR A 17 4.32 -4.16 10.56
N VAL A 18 3.71 -4.75 9.51
CA VAL A 18 3.62 -4.13 8.18
C VAL A 18 2.73 -2.88 8.21
N PHE A 19 1.70 -2.83 9.05
CA PHE A 19 0.84 -1.64 9.20
C PHE A 19 1.53 -0.45 9.86
N LEU A 20 2.38 -0.67 10.88
CA LEU A 20 3.13 0.42 11.52
C LEU A 20 4.25 0.97 10.63
N SER A 21 4.88 0.13 9.78
CA SER A 21 5.79 0.63 8.74
C SER A 21 5.04 1.32 7.60
N LEU A 22 3.87 0.82 7.20
CA LEU A 22 3.02 1.46 6.19
C LEU A 22 2.55 2.84 6.67
N GLN A 23 2.14 3.03 7.92
CA GLN A 23 1.69 4.36 8.40
C GLN A 23 2.80 5.42 8.38
N SER A 24 4.06 5.07 8.67
CA SER A 24 5.19 6.01 8.58
C SER A 24 5.65 6.27 7.15
N VAL A 25 5.59 5.27 6.27
CA VAL A 25 5.85 5.42 4.83
C VAL A 25 4.74 6.23 4.16
N VAL A 26 3.48 5.97 4.50
CA VAL A 26 2.29 6.68 3.98
C VAL A 26 2.25 8.13 4.46
N GLY A 27 2.61 8.42 5.72
CA GLY A 27 2.64 9.79 6.22
C GLY A 27 3.67 10.69 5.50
N ASN A 28 4.86 10.15 5.18
CA ASN A 28 5.87 10.87 4.40
C ASN A 28 5.53 10.94 2.91
N SER A 29 4.91 9.90 2.35
CA SER A 29 4.52 9.86 0.94
C SER A 29 3.43 10.90 0.63
N THR A 30 2.41 11.04 1.47
CA THR A 30 1.35 12.06 1.30
C THR A 30 1.91 13.49 1.34
N LEU A 31 2.92 13.76 2.16
CA LEU A 31 3.61 15.05 2.21
C LEU A 31 4.44 15.30 0.94
N VAL A 32 5.11 14.28 0.40
CA VAL A 32 5.85 14.37 -0.87
C VAL A 32 4.90 14.70 -2.02
N LEU A 33 3.75 14.03 -2.13
CA LEU A 33 2.76 14.37 -3.16
C LEU A 33 2.30 15.82 -3.08
N ARG A 34 1.96 16.30 -1.88
CA ARG A 34 1.47 17.67 -1.71
C ARG A 34 2.52 18.72 -2.05
N ASN A 35 3.80 18.40 -1.90
CA ASN A 35 4.90 19.30 -2.19
C ASN A 35 5.30 19.31 -3.68
N PHE A 36 5.03 18.24 -4.43
CA PHE A 36 5.53 18.07 -5.81
C PHE A 36 4.45 17.86 -6.88
N SER A 37 3.21 17.54 -6.51
CA SER A 37 2.13 17.30 -7.48
C SER A 37 1.76 18.59 -8.21
N SER A 38 2.27 18.71 -9.44
CA SER A 38 1.64 19.48 -10.49
C SER A 38 0.87 18.49 -11.36
N THR A 39 -0.41 18.23 -11.04
CA THR A 39 -1.25 17.43 -11.92
C THR A 39 -1.41 18.17 -13.25
N VAL A 40 -0.67 17.75 -14.28
CA VAL A 40 -0.74 18.34 -15.61
C VAL A 40 -1.92 17.70 -16.33
N GLY A 41 -3.11 18.32 -16.28
CA GLY A 41 -4.27 17.99 -17.13
C GLY A 41 -4.65 16.50 -17.27
N SER A 42 -5.51 16.23 -18.25
CA SER A 42 -5.83 14.87 -18.70
C SER A 42 -5.36 14.73 -20.15
N PHE A 43 -4.81 13.56 -20.47
CA PHE A 43 -4.28 13.24 -21.79
C PHE A 43 -4.78 11.87 -22.26
N TYR A 44 -4.60 11.59 -23.54
CA TYR A 44 -4.88 10.27 -24.10
C TYR A 44 -3.86 9.89 -25.19
N LEU A 45 -3.78 8.59 -25.47
CA LEU A 45 -3.04 8.07 -26.63
C LEU A 45 -4.03 7.64 -27.73
N PRO A 46 -3.89 8.11 -28.97
CA PRO A 46 -4.77 7.67 -30.05
C PRO A 46 -4.56 6.20 -30.37
N PHE A 47 -5.59 5.54 -30.91
CA PHE A 47 -5.47 4.20 -31.47
C PHE A 47 -4.52 4.22 -32.67
N LYS A 48 -3.60 3.25 -32.75
CA LYS A 48 -2.82 2.98 -33.98
C LYS A 48 -3.42 1.83 -34.78
N LEU A 49 -4.12 0.93 -34.10
CA LEU A 49 -4.72 -0.25 -34.70
C LEU A 49 -6.20 -0.05 -34.96
N ASP A 50 -6.68 -0.65 -36.04
CA ASP A 50 -8.10 -0.79 -36.33
C ASP A 50 -8.71 -2.02 -35.63
N GLN A 51 -10.04 -2.05 -35.49
CA GLN A 51 -10.75 -3.20 -34.91
C GLN A 51 -10.46 -4.52 -35.64
N LYS A 52 -10.27 -4.47 -36.97
CA LYS A 52 -9.91 -5.66 -37.76
C LYS A 52 -8.52 -6.17 -37.40
N GLN A 53 -7.54 -5.28 -37.28
CA GLN A 53 -6.17 -5.63 -36.88
C GLN A 53 -6.13 -6.14 -35.43
N ALA A 54 -6.89 -5.53 -34.52
CA ALA A 54 -7.03 -5.99 -33.15
C ALA A 54 -7.63 -7.41 -33.09
N LEU A 55 -8.68 -7.67 -33.88
CA LEU A 55 -9.29 -9.00 -33.98
C LEU A 55 -8.32 -10.06 -34.54
N GLU A 56 -7.49 -9.69 -35.52
CA GLU A 56 -6.43 -10.55 -36.03
C GLU A 56 -5.36 -10.85 -34.98
N ALA A 57 -4.94 -9.84 -34.21
CA ALA A 57 -4.01 -10.01 -33.09
C ALA A 57 -4.57 -11.00 -32.06
N PHE A 58 -5.85 -10.87 -31.70
CA PHE A 58 -6.53 -11.82 -30.83
C PHE A 58 -6.55 -13.24 -31.42
N ARG A 59 -6.90 -13.39 -32.70
CA ARG A 59 -6.93 -14.70 -33.37
C ARG A 59 -5.55 -15.33 -33.39
N LYS A 60 -4.50 -14.56 -33.70
CA LYS A 60 -3.09 -15.02 -33.69
C LYS A 60 -2.69 -15.48 -32.28
N TRP A 61 -2.95 -14.66 -31.27
CA TRP A 61 -2.64 -14.95 -29.88
C TRP A 61 -3.39 -16.20 -29.39
N ASN A 62 -4.70 -16.28 -29.57
CA ASN A 62 -5.50 -17.41 -29.09
C ASN A 62 -5.14 -18.71 -29.82
N ASN A 63 -5.01 -18.67 -31.14
CA ASN A 63 -4.75 -19.85 -31.97
C ASN A 63 -3.28 -20.31 -31.94
N SER A 64 -2.38 -19.57 -31.28
CA SER A 64 -0.97 -19.97 -31.08
C SER A 64 -0.84 -21.28 -30.29
N LEU A 65 -1.83 -21.63 -29.46
CA LEU A 65 -1.82 -22.85 -28.66
C LEU A 65 -2.85 -23.86 -29.19
N PHE A 66 -2.36 -25.04 -29.57
CA PHE A 66 -3.13 -26.08 -30.25
C PHE A 66 -4.46 -26.46 -29.56
N LEU A 67 -4.43 -26.65 -28.23
CA LEU A 67 -5.58 -27.13 -27.44
C LEU A 67 -6.74 -26.13 -27.34
N HIS A 68 -6.55 -24.88 -27.73
CA HIS A 68 -7.56 -23.86 -27.54
C HIS A 68 -8.59 -23.86 -28.67
N ARG A 69 -9.79 -23.35 -28.34
CA ARG A 69 -10.89 -23.19 -29.30
C ARG A 69 -10.44 -22.23 -30.41
N ASN A 70 -10.66 -22.64 -31.65
CA ASN A 70 -10.31 -21.80 -32.80
C ASN A 70 -11.44 -20.80 -33.10
N PHE A 71 -11.08 -19.53 -33.31
CA PHE A 71 -12.00 -18.44 -33.62
C PHE A 71 -11.79 -17.83 -35.02
N ARG A 72 -11.14 -18.54 -35.97
CA ARG A 72 -10.88 -18.02 -37.33
C ARG A 72 -12.13 -17.51 -38.04
N ASN A 73 -13.27 -18.21 -37.93
CA ASN A 73 -14.51 -17.90 -38.65
C ASN A 73 -15.67 -17.54 -37.69
N THR A 74 -15.35 -17.15 -36.46
CA THR A 74 -16.37 -16.75 -35.49
C THR A 74 -16.51 -15.23 -35.51
N GLU A 75 -17.75 -14.76 -35.60
CA GLU A 75 -18.07 -13.35 -35.37
C GLU A 75 -17.91 -13.06 -33.87
N LEU A 76 -17.05 -12.09 -33.56
CA LEU A 76 -16.73 -11.69 -32.21
C LEU A 76 -17.06 -10.21 -32.03
N THR A 77 -17.57 -9.86 -30.86
CA THR A 77 -17.81 -8.46 -30.52
C THR A 77 -16.52 -7.83 -30.05
N VAL A 78 -16.15 -6.71 -30.67
CA VAL A 78 -14.94 -5.94 -30.35
C VAL A 78 -15.35 -4.53 -29.95
N GLU A 79 -15.08 -4.16 -28.71
CA GLU A 79 -15.38 -2.83 -28.16
C GLU A 79 -14.08 -2.01 -28.08
N LYS A 80 -14.15 -0.74 -28.52
CA LYS A 80 -13.06 0.23 -28.35
C LYS A 80 -13.16 0.87 -26.96
N LEU A 81 -12.05 0.89 -26.23
CA LEU A 81 -11.98 1.37 -24.86
C LEU A 81 -10.82 2.32 -24.62
N TYR A 82 -11.06 3.33 -23.80
CA TYR A 82 -10.04 4.17 -23.18
C TYR A 82 -9.92 3.85 -21.70
N ILE A 83 -8.78 3.26 -21.32
CA ILE A 83 -8.52 2.76 -19.97
C ILE A 83 -7.70 3.78 -19.19
N PRO A 84 -8.12 4.21 -17.98
CA PRO A 84 -7.46 5.26 -17.23
C PRO A 84 -6.20 4.74 -16.52
N PHE A 85 -5.10 5.45 -16.69
CA PHE A 85 -3.84 5.22 -15.98
C PHE A 85 -3.31 6.51 -15.37
N TYR A 86 -2.78 6.42 -14.17
CA TYR A 86 -1.85 7.42 -13.66
C TYR A 86 -0.45 7.04 -14.10
N VAL A 87 0.25 7.99 -14.70
CA VAL A 87 1.59 7.81 -15.22
C VAL A 87 2.50 8.79 -14.53
N PHE A 88 3.57 8.26 -13.97
CA PHE A 88 4.45 8.99 -13.09
C PHE A 88 5.85 9.10 -13.67
N ASP A 89 6.49 10.22 -13.42
CA ASP A 89 7.89 10.45 -13.76
C ASP A 89 8.60 10.94 -12.51
N ALA A 90 9.71 10.30 -12.13
CA ALA A 90 10.38 10.61 -10.87
C ALA A 90 11.90 10.53 -10.98
N ILE A 91 12.56 11.47 -10.31
CA ILE A 91 14.00 11.44 -10.07
C ILE A 91 14.21 11.50 -8.57
N LEU A 92 14.95 10.52 -8.04
CA LEU A 92 15.15 10.40 -6.60
C LEU A 92 16.59 10.04 -6.26
N ARG A 93 16.95 10.35 -5.02
CA ARG A 93 18.17 9.90 -4.35
C ARG A 93 17.78 8.98 -3.20
N VAL A 94 18.60 7.96 -2.94
CA VAL A 94 18.36 6.99 -1.87
C VAL A 94 19.45 7.13 -0.82
N ASN A 95 19.02 7.34 0.42
CA ASN A 95 19.91 7.37 1.58
C ASN A 95 19.62 6.12 2.43
N TYR A 96 20.64 5.49 2.98
CA TYR A 96 20.46 4.29 3.79
C TYR A 96 21.26 4.30 5.09
N THR A 97 20.72 3.60 6.08
CA THR A 97 21.39 3.30 7.34
C THR A 97 21.18 1.83 7.66
N CYS A 98 22.23 1.10 8.04
CA CYS A 98 22.14 -0.31 8.39
C CYS A 98 23.27 -0.75 9.33
N GLU A 99 23.20 -2.00 9.79
CA GLU A 99 24.32 -2.68 10.44
C GLU A 99 24.77 -3.85 9.57
N ILE A 100 26.06 -3.90 9.27
CA ILE A 100 26.70 -4.99 8.52
C ILE A 100 27.37 -5.96 9.48
N GLY A 101 27.27 -7.25 9.19
CA GLY A 101 27.79 -8.35 10.01
C GLY A 101 28.90 -9.10 9.30
N PHE A 102 30.02 -9.29 9.98
CA PHE A 102 31.12 -10.18 9.57
C PHE A 102 31.16 -11.40 10.49
N ALA A 103 31.40 -12.58 9.93
CA ALA A 103 31.54 -13.79 10.73
C ALA A 103 32.79 -13.69 11.60
N GLU A 104 32.63 -13.95 12.90
CA GLU A 104 33.72 -14.05 13.86
C GLU A 104 33.65 -15.40 14.57
N THR A 105 34.78 -16.08 14.70
CA THR A 105 34.87 -17.31 15.47
C THR A 105 35.40 -17.00 16.86
N VAL A 106 34.57 -17.20 17.89
CA VAL A 106 34.97 -17.02 19.28
C VAL A 106 35.21 -18.39 19.91
N ARG A 107 36.41 -18.57 20.48
CA ARG A 107 36.78 -19.76 21.24
C ARG A 107 36.65 -19.44 22.72
N LEU A 108 35.76 -20.15 23.41
CA LEU A 108 35.58 -20.02 24.85
C LEU A 108 36.13 -21.26 25.54
N LYS A 109 36.90 -21.03 26.60
CA LYS A 109 37.44 -22.09 27.44
C LYS A 109 36.73 -22.08 28.78
N SER A 110 36.03 -23.18 29.11
CA SER A 110 35.36 -23.32 30.39
C SER A 110 36.41 -23.46 31.51
N LYS A 111 36.34 -22.60 32.52
CA LYS A 111 37.23 -22.68 33.70
C LYS A 111 36.93 -23.89 34.60
N LEU A 112 35.74 -24.49 34.49
CA LEU A 112 35.31 -25.62 35.32
C LEU A 112 35.76 -26.98 34.74
N ASP A 113 35.60 -27.18 33.44
CA ASP A 113 35.84 -28.49 32.80
C ASP A 113 37.05 -28.50 31.85
N ASN A 114 37.75 -27.37 31.70
CA ASN A 114 38.83 -27.15 30.73
C ASN A 114 38.48 -27.47 29.26
N LYS A 115 37.18 -27.67 28.97
CA LYS A 115 36.64 -27.90 27.63
C LYS A 115 36.61 -26.60 26.83
N GLU A 116 37.01 -26.70 25.58
CA GLU A 116 36.96 -25.61 24.61
C GLU A 116 35.70 -25.76 23.75
N SER A 117 34.92 -24.69 23.67
CA SER A 117 33.77 -24.59 22.78
C SER A 117 34.02 -23.48 21.78
N VAL A 118 33.74 -23.79 20.51
CA VAL A 118 33.88 -22.86 19.39
C VAL A 118 32.48 -22.44 18.98
N PHE A 119 32.24 -21.13 18.96
CA PHE A 119 30.97 -20.57 18.49
C PHE A 119 31.25 -19.60 17.35
N GLU A 120 30.40 -19.64 16.32
CA GLU A 120 30.33 -18.58 15.32
C GLU A 120 29.42 -17.46 15.85
N THR A 121 29.97 -16.26 15.89
CA THR A 121 29.25 -15.03 16.23
C THR A 121 29.38 -14.02 15.10
N TRP A 122 28.71 -12.87 15.24
CA TRP A 122 28.70 -11.82 14.23
C TRP A 122 29.21 -10.50 14.81
N SER A 123 30.21 -9.93 14.16
CA SER A 123 30.71 -8.58 14.42
C SER A 123 29.86 -7.57 13.67
N TRP A 124 29.04 -6.80 14.39
CA TRP A 124 28.16 -5.81 13.79
C TRP A 124 28.81 -4.43 13.75
N LYS A 125 28.85 -3.82 12.56
CA LYS A 125 29.35 -2.44 12.37
C LYS A 125 28.25 -1.58 11.75
N PRO A 126 27.94 -0.40 12.32
CA PRO A 126 26.98 0.51 11.74
C PRO A 126 27.58 1.16 10.48
N VAL A 127 26.77 1.23 9.42
CA VAL A 127 27.14 1.86 8.15
C VAL A 127 25.96 2.68 7.65
N SER A 128 26.26 3.86 7.12
CA SER A 128 25.31 4.71 6.42
C SER A 128 25.96 5.21 5.15
N GLY A 129 25.16 5.43 4.12
CA GLY A 129 25.64 5.96 2.86
C GLY A 129 24.49 6.43 1.99
N ASP A 130 24.87 7.04 0.87
CA ASP A 130 23.93 7.52 -0.14
C ASP A 130 24.25 6.83 -1.46
N LEU A 131 23.21 6.46 -2.20
CA LEU A 131 23.34 5.98 -3.56
C LEU A 131 23.20 7.12 -4.56
N SER A 132 23.79 6.91 -5.74
CA SER A 132 23.63 7.79 -6.89
C SER A 132 22.16 8.01 -7.23
N GLU A 133 21.85 9.15 -7.82
CA GLU A 133 20.51 9.45 -8.32
C GLU A 133 20.02 8.40 -9.33
N VAL A 134 18.69 8.21 -9.30
CA VAL A 134 18.00 7.19 -10.07
C VAL A 134 16.79 7.82 -10.72
N GLU A 135 16.66 7.58 -12.02
CA GLU A 135 15.53 8.02 -12.82
C GLU A 135 14.52 6.88 -12.96
N TYR A 136 13.27 7.23 -12.76
CA TYR A 136 12.10 6.38 -12.91
C TYR A 136 11.19 7.01 -13.98
N PRO A 137 11.51 6.81 -15.26
CA PRO A 137 10.80 7.45 -16.35
C PRO A 137 9.38 6.90 -16.51
N SER A 138 8.49 7.74 -17.04
CA SER A 138 7.10 7.40 -17.37
C SER A 138 6.93 6.21 -18.33
N SER A 139 7.94 5.88 -19.13
CA SER A 139 7.96 4.71 -20.02
C SER A 139 8.08 3.38 -19.26
N MET A 140 8.53 3.39 -18.00
CA MET A 140 8.68 2.18 -17.22
C MET A 140 7.30 1.68 -16.76
N GLY A 141 6.99 0.41 -17.03
CA GLY A 141 5.66 -0.15 -16.71
C GLY A 141 5.26 -0.10 -15.24
N ILE A 142 6.20 -0.10 -14.29
CA ILE A 142 5.88 0.06 -12.85
C ILE A 142 5.39 1.49 -12.52
N MET A 143 5.75 2.48 -13.34
CA MET A 143 5.35 3.88 -13.21
C MET A 143 3.98 4.16 -13.86
N GLN A 144 3.32 3.12 -14.38
CA GLN A 144 2.00 3.20 -15.01
C GLN A 144 1.00 2.40 -14.18
N VAL A 145 0.19 3.09 -13.39
CA VAL A 145 -0.78 2.48 -12.49
C VAL A 145 -2.17 2.58 -13.09
N TYR A 146 -2.79 1.42 -13.28
CA TYR A 146 -4.19 1.35 -13.69
C TYR A 146 -5.08 2.00 -12.63
N ALA A 147 -5.93 2.94 -13.07
CA ALA A 147 -6.72 3.80 -12.20
C ALA A 147 -8.22 3.41 -12.15
N GLY A 148 -8.58 2.23 -12.64
CA GLY A 148 -9.95 1.69 -12.58
C GLY A 148 -10.09 0.51 -11.60
N PHE A 149 -11.32 0.07 -11.38
CA PHE A 149 -11.65 -1.12 -10.58
C PHE A 149 -12.44 -2.19 -11.35
N GLU A 150 -12.96 -1.87 -12.54
CA GLU A 150 -13.85 -2.77 -13.28
C GLU A 150 -13.14 -4.02 -13.82
N ARG A 151 -11.80 -4.01 -13.84
CA ARG A 151 -10.95 -4.97 -14.56
C ARG A 151 -9.82 -5.42 -13.67
N LEU A 152 -9.44 -6.70 -13.85
CA LEU A 152 -8.32 -7.30 -13.14
C LEU A 152 -7.01 -6.60 -13.52
N LYS A 153 -6.26 -6.16 -12.50
CA LYS A 153 -4.96 -5.48 -12.68
C LYS A 153 -3.99 -6.28 -13.55
N ARG A 154 -3.99 -7.61 -13.41
CA ARG A 154 -3.11 -8.50 -14.20
C ARG A 154 -3.26 -8.35 -15.71
N TYR A 155 -4.48 -8.08 -16.20
CA TYR A 155 -4.71 -7.88 -17.64
C TYR A 155 -4.37 -6.45 -18.04
N MET A 156 -4.69 -5.48 -17.20
CA MET A 156 -4.42 -4.06 -17.48
C MET A 156 -2.91 -3.76 -17.55
N ASN A 157 -2.09 -4.52 -16.85
CA ASN A 157 -0.63 -4.42 -16.95
C ASN A 157 -0.09 -4.63 -18.38
N PHE A 158 -0.82 -5.33 -19.27
CA PHE A 158 -0.44 -5.52 -20.69
C PHE A 158 -0.83 -4.34 -21.59
N ILE A 159 -1.70 -3.44 -21.12
CA ILE A 159 -2.13 -2.25 -21.87
C ILE A 159 -1.13 -1.09 -21.70
N ARG A 160 -0.25 -1.19 -20.70
CA ARG A 160 0.87 -0.27 -20.50
C ARG A 160 1.69 -0.16 -21.79
N SER A 161 2.15 1.05 -22.10
CA SER A 161 2.88 1.32 -23.35
C SER A 161 4.23 1.98 -23.04
N LEU A 162 5.21 1.79 -23.91
CA LEU A 162 6.47 2.53 -23.84
C LEU A 162 6.34 3.95 -24.39
N GLU A 163 5.34 4.20 -25.25
CA GLU A 163 5.16 5.46 -26.00
C GLU A 163 4.34 6.53 -25.24
N VAL A 164 4.26 6.43 -23.92
CA VAL A 164 3.41 7.28 -23.07
C VAL A 164 3.93 8.73 -22.99
N THR A 165 5.03 9.04 -23.65
CA THR A 165 5.54 10.39 -23.86
C THR A 165 4.80 11.15 -24.98
N HIS A 166 4.20 10.46 -25.96
CA HIS A 166 3.58 11.07 -27.15
C HIS A 166 2.05 11.23 -27.00
N THR A 167 1.60 11.81 -25.89
CA THR A 167 0.16 11.97 -25.61
C THR A 167 -0.43 13.26 -26.17
N LEU A 168 -1.73 13.22 -26.48
CA LEU A 168 -2.51 14.40 -26.86
C LEU A 168 -3.37 14.89 -25.69
N PRO A 169 -3.63 16.20 -25.57
CA PRO A 169 -4.58 16.74 -24.59
C PRO A 169 -5.96 16.11 -24.75
N TYR A 170 -6.62 15.79 -23.64
CA TYR A 170 -7.97 15.25 -23.64
C TYR A 170 -8.98 16.23 -24.27
N HIS A 171 -9.90 15.70 -25.06
CA HIS A 171 -11.05 16.43 -25.61
C HIS A 171 -12.31 15.55 -25.51
N GLU A 172 -13.50 16.14 -25.34
CA GLU A 172 -14.74 15.38 -25.12
C GLU A 172 -15.14 14.50 -26.31
N ASP A 173 -14.74 14.86 -27.53
CA ASP A 173 -15.08 14.11 -28.75
C ASP A 173 -14.53 12.68 -28.77
N ILE A 174 -13.49 12.37 -27.99
CA ILE A 174 -12.95 11.00 -27.93
C ILE A 174 -13.97 10.01 -27.35
N SER A 175 -14.95 10.51 -26.57
CA SER A 175 -16.06 9.70 -26.05
C SER A 175 -17.01 9.19 -27.15
N LYS A 176 -17.00 9.84 -28.33
CA LYS A 176 -17.74 9.37 -29.52
C LYS A 176 -17.01 8.24 -30.23
N GLU A 177 -15.67 8.17 -30.12
CA GLU A 177 -14.86 7.16 -30.80
C GLU A 177 -14.80 5.84 -30.00
N ALA A 178 -14.69 5.94 -28.68
CA ALA A 178 -14.48 4.81 -27.79
C ALA A 178 -15.12 5.06 -26.43
N ARG A 179 -15.52 3.97 -25.76
CA ARG A 179 -16.02 4.06 -24.39
C ARG A 179 -14.87 4.39 -23.45
N ILE A 180 -15.06 5.41 -22.61
CA ILE A 180 -14.06 5.88 -21.65
C ILE A 180 -14.39 5.33 -20.26
N GLU A 181 -13.40 4.74 -19.60
CA GLU A 181 -13.53 4.31 -18.21
C GLU A 181 -13.13 5.44 -17.24
N PRO A 182 -13.86 5.64 -16.14
CA PRO A 182 -13.59 6.72 -15.20
C PRO A 182 -12.38 6.43 -14.31
N PHE A 183 -11.64 7.48 -13.95
CA PHE A 183 -10.64 7.43 -12.88
C PHE A 183 -11.34 7.16 -11.55
N SER A 184 -11.19 5.94 -11.06
CA SER A 184 -11.89 5.45 -9.89
C SER A 184 -11.01 5.30 -8.67
N VAL A 185 -9.70 5.12 -8.89
CA VAL A 185 -8.66 5.13 -7.87
C VAL A 185 -8.17 6.57 -7.71
N GLU A 186 -7.95 7.00 -6.47
CA GLU A 186 -7.40 8.31 -6.19
C GLU A 186 -5.91 8.37 -6.52
N GLU A 187 -5.44 9.55 -6.91
CA GLU A 187 -4.04 9.78 -7.28
C GLU A 187 -3.07 9.45 -6.14
N GLU A 188 -3.48 9.74 -4.89
CA GLU A 188 -2.71 9.41 -3.69
C GLU A 188 -2.51 7.90 -3.51
N ASP A 189 -3.55 7.11 -3.77
CA ASP A 189 -3.48 5.64 -3.62
C ASP A 189 -2.61 5.03 -4.72
N ALA A 190 -2.70 5.58 -5.93
CA ALA A 190 -1.84 5.20 -7.05
C ALA A 190 -0.36 5.52 -6.76
N PHE A 191 -0.08 6.69 -6.18
CA PHE A 191 1.26 7.05 -5.75
C PHE A 191 1.78 6.15 -4.64
N ASN A 192 0.99 5.89 -3.59
CA ASN A 192 1.39 5.00 -2.50
C ASN A 192 1.77 3.61 -3.02
N SER A 193 1.03 3.13 -4.01
CA SER A 193 1.34 1.87 -4.70
C SER A 193 2.70 1.92 -5.41
N ILE A 194 3.01 3.00 -6.14
CA ILE A 194 4.32 3.17 -6.80
C ILE A 194 5.43 3.38 -5.81
N HIS A 195 5.22 4.20 -4.77
CA HIS A 195 6.21 4.46 -3.75
C HIS A 195 6.65 3.14 -3.11
N LEU A 196 5.72 2.22 -2.81
CA LEU A 196 6.06 0.89 -2.29
C LEU A 196 6.89 0.08 -3.30
N LEU A 197 6.53 0.09 -4.59
CA LEU A 197 7.29 -0.62 -5.63
C LEU A 197 8.70 -0.06 -5.81
N ILE A 198 8.86 1.26 -5.80
CA ILE A 198 10.16 1.94 -5.86
C ILE A 198 10.95 1.59 -4.61
N TYR A 199 10.34 1.66 -3.42
CA TYR A 199 10.98 1.34 -2.16
C TYR A 199 11.52 -0.10 -2.15
N GLU A 200 10.70 -1.10 -2.50
CA GLU A 200 11.14 -2.50 -2.56
C GLU A 200 12.29 -2.72 -3.55
N ARG A 201 12.26 -2.00 -4.68
CA ARG A 201 13.31 -2.09 -5.71
C ARG A 201 14.61 -1.45 -5.23
N GLU A 202 14.53 -0.26 -4.65
CA GLU A 202 15.69 0.45 -4.13
C GLU A 202 16.26 -0.21 -2.88
N GLU A 203 15.44 -0.82 -2.02
CA GLU A 203 15.93 -1.60 -0.88
C GLU A 203 16.78 -2.79 -1.35
N LYS A 204 16.34 -3.52 -2.39
CA LYS A 204 17.12 -4.61 -2.99
C LYS A 204 18.43 -4.10 -3.60
N ARG A 205 18.39 -2.97 -4.30
CA ARG A 205 19.60 -2.33 -4.87
C ARG A 205 20.56 -1.89 -3.77
N CYS A 206 20.07 -1.29 -2.68
CA CYS A 206 20.86 -0.92 -1.51
C CYS A 206 21.56 -2.14 -0.91
N ARG A 207 20.82 -3.23 -0.66
CA ARG A 207 21.39 -4.47 -0.12
C ARG A 207 22.52 -4.99 -1.00
N PHE A 208 22.30 -5.04 -2.31
CA PHE A 208 23.32 -5.50 -3.25
C PHE A 208 24.55 -4.58 -3.27
N ALA A 209 24.36 -3.26 -3.27
CA ALA A 209 25.45 -2.29 -3.23
C ALA A 209 26.29 -2.43 -1.94
N ILE A 210 25.65 -2.52 -0.78
CA ILE A 210 26.31 -2.66 0.53
C ILE A 210 27.11 -3.97 0.60
N GLN A 211 26.53 -5.09 0.15
CA GLN A 211 27.24 -6.38 0.12
C GLN A 211 28.49 -6.30 -0.76
N LYS A 212 28.40 -5.63 -1.92
CA LYS A 212 29.50 -5.49 -2.86
C LYS A 212 30.61 -4.56 -2.33
N GLU A 213 30.24 -3.44 -1.71
CA GLU A 213 31.18 -2.43 -1.24
C GLU A 213 31.91 -2.86 0.04
N TYR A 214 31.18 -3.41 1.01
CA TYR A 214 31.72 -3.74 2.33
C TYR A 214 32.09 -5.22 2.48
N GLY A 215 31.75 -6.08 1.50
CA GLY A 215 31.93 -7.52 1.62
C GLY A 215 31.08 -8.15 2.74
N ALA A 216 29.98 -7.51 3.11
CA ALA A 216 29.17 -7.90 4.26
C ALA A 216 28.42 -9.22 4.01
N GLU A 217 28.59 -10.20 4.89
CA GLU A 217 27.88 -11.48 4.83
C GLU A 217 26.42 -11.37 5.31
N ARG A 218 26.17 -10.48 6.28
CA ARG A 218 24.81 -10.20 6.79
C ARG A 218 24.53 -8.71 6.86
N ILE A 219 23.28 -8.34 6.63
CA ILE A 219 22.77 -6.98 6.77
C ILE A 219 21.50 -7.02 7.61
N ARG A 220 21.42 -6.19 8.65
CA ARG A 220 20.21 -6.03 9.46
C ARG A 220 19.87 -4.55 9.66
N ASN A 221 18.64 -4.28 10.09
CA ASN A 221 18.14 -2.94 10.38
C ASN A 221 18.32 -1.95 9.22
N LEU A 222 18.29 -2.44 7.97
CA LEU A 222 18.39 -1.60 6.80
C LEU A 222 17.15 -0.70 6.73
N ARG A 223 17.38 0.59 6.86
CA ARG A 223 16.39 1.63 6.60
C ARG A 223 16.83 2.37 5.35
N THR A 224 15.91 2.48 4.40
CA THR A 224 16.12 3.28 3.19
C THR A 224 15.17 4.47 3.24
N ASN A 225 15.68 5.63 2.86
CA ASN A 225 14.90 6.85 2.75
C ASN A 225 14.98 7.35 1.31
N LEU A 226 13.81 7.53 0.69
CA LEU A 226 13.70 7.99 -0.69
C LEU A 226 13.50 9.50 -0.68
N VAL A 227 14.45 10.23 -1.27
CA VAL A 227 14.40 11.68 -1.40
C VAL A 227 14.07 12.01 -2.85
N PHE A 228 12.81 12.36 -3.12
CA PHE A 228 12.36 12.77 -4.44
C PHE A 228 12.84 14.20 -4.74
N LYS A 229 13.55 14.36 -5.86
CA LYS A 229 13.96 15.67 -6.39
C LYS A 229 12.96 16.20 -7.41
N HIS A 230 12.45 15.29 -8.23
CA HIS A 230 11.46 15.56 -9.25
C HIS A 230 10.38 14.48 -9.18
N PHE A 231 9.13 14.88 -9.27
CA PHE A 231 8.00 13.97 -9.29
C PHE A 231 6.84 14.61 -10.04
N VAL A 232 6.38 13.99 -11.13
CA VAL A 232 5.28 14.48 -11.96
C VAL A 232 4.28 13.36 -12.18
N THR A 233 2.99 13.68 -12.09
CA THR A 233 1.88 12.77 -12.39
C THR A 233 1.07 13.28 -13.56
N LYS A 234 0.74 12.39 -14.49
CA LYS A 234 -0.17 12.64 -15.61
C LYS A 234 -1.34 11.65 -15.57
N ARG A 235 -2.54 12.14 -15.89
CA ARG A 235 -3.73 11.31 -16.11
C ARG A 235 -3.80 10.97 -17.58
N ILE A 236 -3.63 9.70 -17.93
CA ILE A 236 -3.53 9.26 -19.31
C ILE A 236 -4.55 8.16 -19.59
N PHE A 237 -5.35 8.34 -20.63
CA PHE A 237 -6.20 7.29 -21.18
C PHE A 237 -5.44 6.48 -22.22
N LEU A 238 -5.25 5.19 -21.94
CA LEU A 238 -4.58 4.25 -22.85
C LEU A 238 -5.63 3.53 -23.72
N PRO A 239 -5.40 3.45 -25.05
CA PRO A 239 -6.32 2.79 -25.97
C PRO A 239 -6.23 1.27 -25.82
N ALA A 240 -7.38 0.61 -25.74
CA ALA A 240 -7.47 -0.83 -25.69
C ALA A 240 -8.70 -1.34 -26.45
N PHE A 241 -8.67 -2.59 -26.86
CA PHE A 241 -9.84 -3.30 -27.37
C PHE A 241 -10.24 -4.40 -26.40
N GLU A 242 -11.55 -4.54 -26.17
CA GLU A 242 -12.13 -5.68 -25.46
C GLU A 242 -12.81 -6.60 -26.47
N VAL A 243 -12.40 -7.87 -26.48
CA VAL A 243 -13.03 -8.92 -27.27
C VAL A 243 -13.84 -9.80 -26.34
N SER A 244 -15.14 -9.85 -26.56
CA SER A 244 -16.05 -10.72 -25.82
C SER A 244 -16.43 -11.94 -26.65
N PHE A 245 -16.37 -13.13 -26.05
CA PHE A 245 -16.67 -14.37 -26.74
C PHE A 245 -17.37 -15.39 -25.85
N SER A 246 -18.26 -16.16 -26.47
CA SER A 246 -19.04 -17.19 -25.79
C SER A 246 -18.21 -18.46 -25.61
N GLY A 247 -18.10 -18.89 -24.37
CA GLY A 247 -17.48 -20.13 -23.97
C GLY A 247 -18.48 -21.23 -23.66
N VAL A 248 -18.01 -22.16 -22.85
CA VAL A 248 -18.72 -23.38 -22.52
C VAL A 248 -19.87 -23.09 -21.54
N GLY A 249 -21.08 -23.56 -21.87
CA GLY A 249 -22.29 -23.36 -21.05
C GLY A 249 -22.82 -21.93 -21.06
N GLY A 250 -22.69 -21.21 -22.20
CA GLY A 250 -23.23 -19.85 -22.37
C GLY A 250 -22.47 -18.74 -21.65
N ARG A 251 -21.33 -19.05 -21.01
CA ARG A 251 -20.53 -18.09 -20.24
C ARG A 251 -19.75 -17.17 -21.15
N THR A 252 -19.68 -15.90 -20.79
CA THR A 252 -18.87 -14.90 -21.51
C THR A 252 -17.46 -14.86 -20.97
N PHE A 253 -16.50 -14.87 -21.89
CA PHE A 253 -15.09 -14.67 -21.66
C PHE A 253 -14.65 -13.39 -22.33
N LYS A 254 -13.58 -12.79 -21.81
CA LYS A 254 -13.03 -11.53 -22.29
C LYS A 254 -11.55 -11.67 -22.54
N ALA A 255 -11.08 -10.98 -23.58
CA ALA A 255 -9.69 -10.73 -23.86
C ALA A 255 -9.48 -9.24 -24.12
N TRP A 256 -8.26 -8.78 -23.85
CA TRP A 256 -7.87 -7.38 -23.93
C TRP A 256 -6.68 -7.26 -24.86
N ILE A 257 -6.71 -6.25 -25.71
CA ILE A 257 -5.68 -6.00 -26.71
C ILE A 257 -5.23 -4.56 -26.57
N ASN A 258 -3.93 -4.34 -26.52
CA ASN A 258 -3.36 -3.00 -26.56
C ASN A 258 -3.68 -2.33 -27.90
N GLY A 259 -4.30 -1.14 -27.87
CA GLY A 259 -4.77 -0.43 -29.06
C GLY A 259 -3.66 0.17 -29.94
N ARG A 260 -2.40 0.03 -29.53
CA ARG A 260 -1.22 0.47 -30.28
C ARG A 260 -0.38 -0.69 -30.79
N ASP A 261 0.00 -1.59 -29.88
CA ASP A 261 0.99 -2.63 -30.17
C ASP A 261 0.32 -3.97 -30.55
N GLY A 262 -0.96 -4.16 -30.24
CA GLY A 262 -1.69 -5.40 -30.51
C GLY A 262 -1.40 -6.51 -29.48
N ASP A 263 -0.60 -6.21 -28.47
CA ASP A 263 -0.34 -7.13 -27.36
C ASP A 263 -1.63 -7.56 -26.70
N THR A 264 -1.84 -8.89 -26.68
CA THR A 264 -3.11 -9.49 -26.29
C THR A 264 -2.97 -10.30 -25.00
N THR A 265 -3.94 -10.17 -24.12
CA THR A 265 -4.04 -10.92 -22.87
C THR A 265 -5.48 -11.35 -22.60
N GLY A 266 -5.67 -12.33 -21.72
CA GLY A 266 -6.98 -12.80 -21.29
C GLY A 266 -7.04 -14.29 -21.05
N ASP A 267 -8.25 -14.78 -20.81
CA ASP A 267 -8.48 -16.21 -20.59
C ASP A 267 -8.70 -16.93 -21.91
N ARG A 268 -7.88 -17.95 -22.19
CA ARG A 268 -8.07 -18.82 -23.35
C ARG A 268 -8.97 -20.00 -22.98
N ILE A 269 -9.83 -20.39 -23.91
CA ILE A 269 -10.78 -21.50 -23.71
C ILE A 269 -10.25 -22.76 -24.39
N TYR A 270 -10.24 -23.88 -23.67
CA TYR A 270 -9.88 -25.17 -24.22
C TYR A 270 -10.96 -25.70 -25.17
N SER A 271 -10.53 -26.33 -26.26
CA SER A 271 -11.43 -27.01 -27.19
C SER A 271 -11.72 -28.42 -26.70
N VAL A 272 -12.95 -28.66 -26.25
CA VAL A 272 -13.41 -29.99 -25.82
C VAL A 272 -13.16 -31.03 -26.93
N ILE A 273 -13.45 -30.69 -28.18
CA ILE A 273 -13.27 -31.60 -29.33
C ILE A 273 -11.79 -31.95 -29.54
N LYS A 274 -10.90 -30.97 -29.57
CA LYS A 274 -9.46 -31.24 -29.76
C LYS A 274 -8.87 -32.03 -28.59
N SER A 275 -9.29 -31.72 -27.37
CA SER A 275 -8.85 -32.45 -26.18
C SER A 275 -9.34 -33.89 -26.20
N SER A 276 -10.62 -34.13 -26.52
CA SER A 276 -11.17 -35.47 -26.72
C SER A 276 -10.41 -36.27 -27.78
N LEU A 277 -10.07 -35.64 -28.91
CA LEU A 277 -9.30 -36.27 -29.98
C LEU A 277 -7.92 -36.74 -29.50
N ILE A 278 -7.26 -35.97 -28.62
CA ILE A 278 -5.98 -36.41 -28.03
C ILE A 278 -6.17 -37.67 -27.21
N GLY A 279 -7.22 -37.75 -26.39
CA GLY A 279 -7.57 -38.96 -25.66
C GLY A 279 -7.68 -40.17 -26.58
N VAL A 280 -8.43 -40.03 -27.69
CA VAL A 280 -8.55 -41.08 -28.71
C VAL A 280 -7.19 -41.47 -29.27
N THR A 281 -6.39 -40.50 -29.72
CA THR A 281 -5.09 -40.78 -30.33
C THR A 281 -4.14 -41.50 -29.38
N LEU A 282 -4.05 -41.06 -28.12
CA LEU A 282 -3.21 -41.70 -27.11
C LEU A 282 -3.66 -43.15 -26.87
N SER A 283 -4.96 -43.39 -26.70
CA SER A 283 -5.49 -44.75 -26.53
C SER A 283 -5.18 -45.66 -27.72
N THR A 284 -5.36 -45.16 -28.96
CA THR A 284 -5.03 -45.94 -30.16
C THR A 284 -3.54 -46.20 -30.29
N SER A 285 -2.68 -45.22 -30.04
CA SER A 285 -1.23 -45.36 -30.11
C SER A 285 -0.71 -46.31 -29.05
N THR A 286 -1.21 -46.24 -27.82
CA THR A 286 -0.86 -47.18 -26.74
C THR A 286 -1.26 -48.60 -27.10
N PHE A 287 -2.45 -48.81 -27.63
CA PHE A 287 -2.90 -50.15 -28.04
C PHE A 287 -2.03 -50.75 -29.15
N VAL A 288 -1.73 -49.95 -30.20
CA VAL A 288 -0.83 -50.37 -31.29
C VAL A 288 0.55 -50.71 -30.73
N LEU A 289 1.11 -49.86 -29.86
CA LEU A 289 2.42 -50.10 -29.23
C LEU A 289 2.42 -51.40 -28.40
N CYS A 290 1.39 -51.65 -27.60
CA CYS A 290 1.25 -52.86 -26.81
C CYS A 290 1.17 -54.13 -27.68
N LYS A 291 0.50 -54.05 -28.84
CA LYS A 291 0.42 -55.16 -29.80
C LYS A 291 1.75 -55.41 -30.52
N VAL A 292 2.44 -54.36 -30.95
CA VAL A 292 3.72 -54.48 -31.68
C VAL A 292 4.85 -54.97 -30.77
N THR A 293 4.90 -54.52 -29.52
CA THR A 293 5.96 -54.89 -28.58
C THR A 293 5.70 -56.20 -27.84
N GLY A 294 4.49 -56.76 -27.95
CA GLY A 294 4.10 -57.95 -27.20
C GLY A 294 4.00 -57.73 -25.69
N LEU A 295 3.92 -56.48 -25.22
CA LEU A 295 3.80 -56.15 -23.79
C LEU A 295 2.45 -56.59 -23.19
N ALA A 296 1.38 -56.55 -23.98
CA ALA A 296 0.04 -56.95 -23.56
C ALA A 296 -0.72 -57.64 -24.71
N PRO A 297 -0.32 -58.85 -25.12
CA PRO A 297 -0.87 -59.54 -26.28
C PRO A 297 -2.34 -59.92 -26.10
N TRP A 298 -2.79 -60.09 -24.85
CA TRP A 298 -4.17 -60.44 -24.49
C TRP A 298 -5.21 -59.32 -24.72
N LEU A 299 -4.78 -58.08 -25.03
CA LEU A 299 -5.71 -56.97 -25.26
C LEU A 299 -6.62 -57.21 -26.46
N GLU A 300 -7.93 -57.09 -26.29
CA GLU A 300 -8.90 -57.25 -27.37
C GLU A 300 -9.34 -55.91 -27.98
N MET A 301 -10.00 -55.97 -29.15
CA MET A 301 -10.56 -54.77 -29.79
C MET A 301 -11.62 -54.08 -28.92
N THR A 302 -12.35 -54.86 -28.10
CA THR A 302 -13.32 -54.37 -27.12
C THR A 302 -12.66 -53.50 -26.04
N ASP A 303 -11.46 -53.85 -25.60
CA ASP A 303 -10.67 -53.06 -24.63
C ASP A 303 -10.18 -51.75 -25.25
N LEU A 304 -9.79 -51.76 -26.53
CA LEU A 304 -9.46 -50.52 -27.25
C LEU A 304 -10.66 -49.58 -27.27
N LEU A 305 -11.84 -50.05 -27.66
CA LEU A 305 -13.05 -49.22 -27.73
C LEU A 305 -13.44 -48.63 -26.36
N ARG A 306 -13.35 -49.41 -25.29
CA ARG A 306 -13.56 -48.93 -23.91
C ARG A 306 -12.53 -47.86 -23.54
N SER A 307 -11.26 -48.09 -23.85
CA SER A 307 -10.18 -47.14 -23.53
C SER A 307 -10.35 -45.82 -24.29
N ILE A 308 -10.71 -45.86 -25.57
CA ILE A 308 -11.00 -44.68 -26.41
C ILE A 308 -12.15 -43.88 -25.81
N PHE A 309 -13.23 -44.55 -25.41
CA PHE A 309 -14.37 -43.87 -24.81
C PHE A 309 -13.98 -43.17 -23.51
N ILE A 310 -13.30 -43.87 -22.60
CA ILE A 310 -12.88 -43.34 -21.30
C ILE A 310 -11.88 -42.19 -21.50
N SER A 311 -10.89 -42.33 -22.37
CA SER A 311 -9.87 -41.30 -22.59
C SER A 311 -10.44 -40.07 -23.31
N SER A 312 -11.31 -40.25 -24.30
CA SER A 312 -11.99 -39.15 -25.00
C SER A 312 -12.92 -38.38 -24.08
N PHE A 313 -13.71 -39.10 -23.26
CA PHE A 313 -14.60 -38.48 -22.27
C PHE A 313 -13.81 -37.74 -21.19
N SER A 314 -12.81 -38.38 -20.58
CA SER A 314 -12.01 -37.76 -19.52
C SER A 314 -11.24 -36.54 -19.99
N SER A 315 -10.61 -36.60 -21.17
CA SER A 315 -9.88 -35.44 -21.73
C SER A 315 -10.82 -34.29 -22.15
N GLY A 316 -11.98 -34.59 -22.75
CA GLY A 316 -13.01 -33.60 -23.04
C GLY A 316 -13.59 -32.97 -21.77
N PHE A 317 -13.83 -33.78 -20.75
CA PHE A 317 -14.29 -33.36 -19.42
C PHE A 317 -13.27 -32.43 -18.75
N LEU A 318 -11.97 -32.78 -18.78
CA LEU A 318 -10.91 -31.92 -18.25
C LEU A 318 -10.82 -30.59 -19.01
N ALA A 319 -11.03 -30.58 -20.33
CA ALA A 319 -11.06 -29.33 -21.10
C ALA A 319 -12.27 -28.44 -20.74
N TYR A 320 -13.44 -29.06 -20.56
CA TYR A 320 -14.65 -28.38 -20.08
C TYR A 320 -14.40 -27.75 -18.70
N PHE A 321 -13.95 -28.56 -17.73
CA PHE A 321 -13.74 -28.12 -16.36
C PHE A 321 -12.57 -27.16 -16.22
N GLY A 322 -11.51 -27.32 -17.02
CA GLY A 322 -10.40 -26.38 -17.09
C GLY A 322 -10.85 -25.00 -17.56
N SER A 323 -11.68 -24.95 -18.62
CA SER A 323 -12.25 -23.69 -19.10
C SER A 323 -13.20 -23.06 -18.07
N LEU A 324 -14.02 -23.88 -17.40
CA LEU A 324 -14.89 -23.43 -16.31
C LEU A 324 -14.09 -22.90 -15.12
N PHE A 325 -12.99 -23.56 -14.75
CA PHE A 325 -12.14 -23.16 -13.65
C PHE A 325 -11.43 -21.84 -13.95
N LEU A 326 -10.92 -21.64 -15.17
CA LEU A 326 -10.36 -20.35 -15.58
C LEU A 326 -11.38 -19.22 -15.45
N TRP A 327 -12.60 -19.44 -15.96
CA TRP A 327 -13.69 -18.49 -15.81
C TRP A 327 -14.01 -18.18 -14.35
N LEU A 328 -14.15 -19.22 -13.52
CA LEU A 328 -14.49 -19.09 -12.11
C LEU A 328 -13.37 -18.37 -11.34
N ARG A 329 -12.11 -18.71 -11.61
CA ARG A 329 -10.94 -18.06 -11.04
C ARG A 329 -10.94 -16.57 -11.33
N SER A 330 -11.09 -16.17 -12.60
CA SER A 330 -11.11 -14.76 -12.99
C SER A 330 -12.24 -13.98 -12.34
N ARG A 331 -13.41 -14.60 -12.17
CA ARG A 331 -14.53 -13.99 -11.45
C ARG A 331 -14.24 -13.86 -9.96
N ILE A 332 -13.81 -14.92 -9.29
CA ILE A 332 -13.47 -14.89 -7.86
C ILE A 332 -12.40 -13.82 -7.59
N GLU A 333 -11.37 -13.77 -8.42
CA GLU A 333 -10.28 -12.80 -8.31
C GLU A 333 -10.82 -11.37 -8.46
N LEU A 334 -11.65 -11.10 -9.47
CA LEU A 334 -12.26 -9.79 -9.66
C LEU A 334 -13.16 -9.39 -8.49
N TYR A 335 -13.99 -10.33 -7.99
CA TYR A 335 -14.80 -10.11 -6.79
C TYR A 335 -13.94 -9.82 -5.57
N SER A 336 -12.80 -10.50 -5.41
CA SER A 336 -11.90 -10.29 -4.29
C SER A 336 -11.21 -8.93 -4.36
N GLU A 337 -10.76 -8.49 -5.55
CA GLU A 337 -10.18 -7.16 -5.77
C GLU A 337 -11.21 -6.06 -5.50
N LEU A 338 -12.44 -6.22 -6.01
CA LEU A 338 -13.53 -5.26 -5.78
C LEU A 338 -13.88 -5.14 -4.30
N ARG A 339 -14.03 -6.26 -3.58
CA ARG A 339 -14.32 -6.23 -2.14
C ARG A 339 -13.18 -5.62 -1.33
N PHE A 340 -11.94 -5.96 -1.67
CA PHE A 340 -10.77 -5.37 -1.03
C PHE A 340 -10.78 -3.85 -1.20
N PHE A 341 -11.04 -3.37 -2.40
CA PHE A 341 -11.09 -1.93 -2.68
C PHE A 341 -12.26 -1.23 -1.98
N GLN A 342 -13.46 -1.83 -1.98
CA GLN A 342 -14.61 -1.28 -1.26
C GLN A 342 -14.35 -1.19 0.25
N GLY A 343 -13.75 -2.23 0.83
CA GLY A 343 -13.34 -2.22 2.24
C GLY A 343 -12.28 -1.16 2.53
N TYR A 344 -11.25 -1.09 1.67
CA TYR A 344 -10.20 -0.07 1.76
C TYR A 344 -10.75 1.35 1.72
N LYS A 345 -11.67 1.64 0.79
CA LYS A 345 -12.31 2.95 0.68
C LYS A 345 -13.12 3.30 1.93
N ALA A 346 -13.92 2.37 2.44
CA ALA A 346 -14.70 2.57 3.66
C ALA A 346 -13.80 2.83 4.88
N GLU A 347 -12.67 2.12 4.98
CA GLU A 347 -11.68 2.32 6.05
C GLU A 347 -11.00 3.69 5.92
N LYS A 348 -10.62 4.11 4.72
CA LYS A 348 -10.04 5.44 4.44
C LYS A 348 -11.00 6.55 4.85
N ASP A 349 -12.27 6.44 4.46
CA ASP A 349 -13.32 7.40 4.80
C ASP A 349 -13.53 7.47 6.34
N ALA A 350 -13.51 6.31 7.03
CA ALA A 350 -13.61 6.24 8.48
C ALA A 350 -12.42 6.91 9.19
N ASN A 351 -11.19 6.65 8.73
CA ASN A 351 -9.98 7.26 9.27
C ASN A 351 -9.98 8.79 9.08
N GLN A 352 -10.41 9.25 7.90
CA GLN A 352 -10.53 10.68 7.62
C GLN A 352 -11.60 11.34 8.51
N HIS A 353 -12.71 10.64 8.76
CA HIS A 353 -13.73 11.10 9.69
C HIS A 353 -13.18 11.22 11.12
N GLU A 354 -12.41 10.23 11.58
CA GLU A 354 -11.76 10.24 12.90
C GLU A 354 -10.75 11.39 13.03
N GLU A 355 -9.91 11.62 12.01
CA GLU A 355 -8.99 12.76 12.00
C GLU A 355 -9.73 14.10 12.07
N ASN A 356 -10.79 14.26 11.28
CA ASN A 356 -11.60 15.47 11.28
C ASN A 356 -12.25 15.70 12.65
N PHE A 357 -12.75 14.63 13.28
CA PHE A 357 -13.29 14.68 14.64
C PHE A 357 -12.21 15.09 15.65
N ARG A 358 -11.00 14.53 15.56
CA ARG A 358 -9.86 14.88 16.41
C ARG A 358 -9.48 16.35 16.27
N ARG A 359 -9.35 16.86 15.04
CA ARG A 359 -9.07 18.28 14.76
C ARG A 359 -10.15 19.20 15.30
N ALA A 360 -11.43 18.81 15.17
CA ALA A 360 -12.55 19.58 15.70
C ALA A 360 -12.58 19.56 17.25
N TYR A 361 -12.20 18.45 17.87
CA TYR A 361 -12.05 18.35 19.32
C TYR A 361 -10.90 19.24 19.82
N GLU A 362 -9.73 19.17 19.20
CA GLU A 362 -8.56 20.00 19.53
C GLU A 362 -8.85 21.48 19.37
N ARG A 363 -9.52 21.88 18.27
CA ARG A 363 -9.94 23.27 18.05
C ARG A 363 -10.86 23.77 19.17
N ARG A 364 -11.90 23.01 19.53
CA ARG A 364 -12.81 23.37 20.64
C ARG A 364 -12.08 23.46 21.98
N LYS A 365 -11.14 22.55 22.23
CA LYS A 365 -10.28 22.60 23.42
C LYS A 365 -9.46 23.89 23.44
N GLN A 366 -8.86 24.26 22.31
CA GLN A 366 -8.07 25.48 22.16
C GLN A 366 -8.92 26.74 22.33
N GLU A 367 -10.10 26.82 21.69
CA GLU A 367 -11.07 27.91 21.86
C GLU A 367 -11.51 28.07 23.32
N SER A 368 -11.68 26.96 24.04
CA SER A 368 -11.99 26.97 25.48
C SER A 368 -10.84 27.54 26.32
N TYR A 369 -9.59 27.13 26.03
CA TYR A 369 -8.40 27.70 26.68
C TYR A 369 -8.25 29.20 26.39
N GLU A 370 -8.46 29.62 25.15
CA GLU A 370 -8.41 31.04 24.75
C GLU A 370 -9.52 31.84 25.44
N SER A 371 -10.73 31.28 25.55
CA SER A 371 -11.85 31.89 26.27
C SER A 371 -11.55 32.00 27.77
N TYR A 372 -10.95 30.97 28.37
CA TYR A 372 -10.49 31.00 29.77
C TYR A 372 -9.45 32.10 29.97
N ASN A 373 -8.42 32.15 29.13
CA ASN A 373 -7.38 33.19 29.20
C ASN A 373 -7.94 34.60 28.97
N ARG A 374 -8.94 34.77 28.11
CA ARG A 374 -9.59 36.06 27.87
C ARG A 374 -10.42 36.54 29.08
N ARG A 375 -11.08 35.62 29.80
CA ARG A 375 -11.80 35.93 31.06
C ARG A 375 -10.87 36.04 32.26
N TYR A 376 -9.70 35.41 32.20
CA TYR A 376 -8.68 35.50 33.23
C TYR A 376 -7.90 36.80 33.06
N GLN A 377 -8.39 37.87 33.67
CA GLN A 377 -7.54 39.03 33.97
C GLN A 377 -6.61 38.61 35.13
N PRO A 378 -5.29 38.47 34.93
CA PRO A 378 -4.39 38.45 36.08
C PRO A 378 -4.62 39.75 36.86
N PRO A 379 -4.69 39.73 38.20
CA PRO A 379 -4.80 40.95 38.97
C PRO A 379 -3.66 41.88 38.53
N THR A 380 -4.02 43.01 37.92
CA THR A 380 -3.07 44.07 37.59
C THR A 380 -2.30 44.43 38.85
N ALA A 381 -1.02 44.76 38.71
CA ALA A 381 -0.09 45.17 39.77
C ALA A 381 -0.48 46.51 40.44
N ALA A 382 -1.73 46.61 40.88
CA ALA A 382 -2.31 47.69 41.67
C ALA A 382 -2.88 47.15 42.99
N SER A 383 -2.44 45.94 43.40
CA SER A 383 -2.52 45.47 44.78
C SER A 383 -1.15 45.75 45.39
N SER A 384 -1.09 46.65 46.36
CA SER A 384 0.12 47.08 47.07
C SER A 384 0.73 45.99 47.97
N ARG A 385 0.56 44.70 47.64
CA ARG A 385 1.01 43.53 48.40
C ARG A 385 1.74 42.56 47.48
N SER A 386 2.96 42.17 47.85
CA SER A 386 3.73 41.20 47.07
C SER A 386 3.12 39.80 47.15
N TYR A 387 3.41 38.93 46.17
CA TYR A 387 2.96 37.52 46.18
C TYR A 387 3.51 36.74 47.38
N TYR A 388 4.66 37.15 47.92
CA TYR A 388 5.18 36.63 49.17
C TYR A 388 4.33 37.06 50.36
N ASP A 389 3.82 38.30 50.36
CA ASP A 389 2.99 38.85 51.43
C ASP A 389 1.60 38.19 51.42
N ILE A 390 1.05 37.90 50.22
CA ILE A 390 -0.21 37.17 50.06
C ILE A 390 -0.12 35.76 50.65
N LEU A 391 1.05 35.11 50.54
CA LEU A 391 1.30 33.78 51.10
C LEU A 391 1.88 33.81 52.52
N GLY A 392 2.15 34.99 53.09
CA GLY A 392 2.77 35.15 54.41
C GLY A 392 4.19 34.60 54.51
N LEU A 393 4.96 34.67 53.41
CA LEU A 393 6.33 34.16 53.32
C LEU A 393 7.34 35.30 53.13
N PRO A 394 8.61 35.13 53.55
CA PRO A 394 9.67 36.06 53.22
C PRO A 394 10.11 35.94 51.75
N PRO A 395 10.66 37.00 51.14
CA PRO A 395 11.32 36.92 49.84
C PRO A 395 12.46 35.88 49.88
N GLY A 396 12.57 35.05 48.84
CA GLY A 396 13.56 33.96 48.80
C GLY A 396 13.08 32.62 49.40
N ALA A 397 11.83 32.52 49.85
CA ALA A 397 11.26 31.26 50.33
C ALA A 397 11.39 30.11 49.30
N SER A 398 11.63 28.90 49.80
CA SER A 398 11.77 27.70 48.97
C SER A 398 10.44 27.28 48.35
N ILE A 399 10.49 26.51 47.26
CA ILE A 399 9.27 25.99 46.60
C ILE A 399 8.44 25.14 47.58
N GLU A 400 9.09 24.45 48.51
CA GLU A 400 8.43 23.65 49.55
C GLU A 400 7.67 24.52 50.56
N GLN A 401 8.27 25.64 50.98
CA GLN A 401 7.62 26.62 51.85
C GLN A 401 6.41 27.26 51.16
N VAL A 402 6.55 27.62 49.87
CA VAL A 402 5.47 28.15 49.02
C VAL A 402 4.31 27.16 48.91
N LYS A 403 4.59 25.87 48.66
CA LYS A 403 3.57 24.81 48.60
C LYS A 403 2.85 24.61 49.94
N SER A 404 3.60 24.63 51.04
CA SER A 404 3.06 24.43 52.39
C SER A 404 2.14 25.58 52.80
N ALA A 405 2.59 26.83 52.61
CA ALA A 405 1.81 28.02 52.91
C ALA A 405 0.53 28.12 52.06
N PHE A 406 0.63 27.84 50.75
CA PHE A 406 -0.54 27.81 49.86
C PHE A 406 -1.57 26.77 50.32
N ARG A 407 -1.16 25.54 50.64
CA ARG A 407 -2.09 24.50 51.12
C ARG A 407 -2.83 24.94 52.38
N LYS A 408 -2.13 25.55 53.33
CA LYS A 408 -2.71 26.04 54.59
C LYS A 408 -3.75 27.14 54.33
N LEU A 409 -3.42 28.14 53.52
CA LEU A 409 -4.28 29.28 53.23
C LEU A 409 -5.45 28.91 52.30
N ALA A 410 -5.23 28.02 51.32
CA ALA A 410 -6.26 27.49 50.43
C ALA A 410 -7.35 26.74 51.19
N MET A 411 -6.98 25.96 52.21
CA MET A 411 -7.95 25.28 53.07
C MET A 411 -8.76 26.23 53.96
N GLN A 412 -8.20 27.39 54.30
CA GLN A 412 -8.87 28.41 55.14
C GLN A 412 -9.82 29.29 54.32
N HIS A 413 -9.44 29.63 53.09
CA HIS A 413 -10.19 30.52 52.21
C HIS A 413 -10.97 29.80 51.11
N HIS A 414 -11.21 28.49 51.22
CA HIS A 414 -12.02 27.76 50.24
C HIS A 414 -13.49 28.22 50.28
N PRO A 415 -14.12 28.57 49.14
CA PRO A 415 -15.49 29.08 49.10
C PRO A 415 -16.52 28.07 49.65
N ASP A 416 -16.29 26.77 49.47
CA ASP A 416 -17.18 25.72 50.02
C ASP A 416 -17.19 25.64 51.56
N ARG A 417 -16.22 26.28 52.25
CA ARG A 417 -16.15 26.27 53.72
C ARG A 417 -16.77 27.51 54.37
N GLN A 418 -17.30 28.44 53.58
CA GLN A 418 -17.94 29.68 54.06
C GLN A 418 -19.46 29.55 53.98
N GLN A 419 -20.17 30.08 54.98
CA GLN A 419 -21.61 29.87 55.15
C GLN A 419 -22.46 30.92 54.40
N ASP A 420 -22.05 32.20 54.40
CA ASP A 420 -22.84 33.30 53.84
C ASP A 420 -22.40 33.71 52.43
N SER A 421 -23.30 34.27 51.63
CA SER A 421 -23.02 34.72 50.26
C SER A 421 -21.91 35.78 50.19
N MET A 422 -21.92 36.73 51.14
CA MET A 422 -20.89 37.78 51.25
C MET A 422 -19.51 37.25 51.67
N SER A 423 -19.47 36.22 52.52
CA SER A 423 -18.21 35.57 52.93
C SER A 423 -17.68 34.62 51.86
N LYS A 424 -18.55 33.97 51.09
CA LYS A 424 -18.19 33.21 49.88
C LYS A 424 -17.57 34.09 48.80
N GLN A 425 -18.10 35.28 48.57
CA GLN A 425 -17.54 36.22 47.60
C GLN A 425 -16.14 36.69 48.01
N LYS A 426 -15.96 37.11 49.26
CA LYS A 426 -14.65 37.52 49.80
C LYS A 426 -13.63 36.36 49.83
N ALA A 427 -14.09 35.14 50.14
CA ALA A 427 -13.24 33.96 50.12
C ALA A 427 -12.84 33.57 48.70
N SER A 428 -13.75 33.69 47.73
CA SER A 428 -13.45 33.48 46.30
C SER A 428 -12.40 34.46 45.78
N GLU A 429 -12.51 35.75 46.14
CA GLU A 429 -11.51 36.77 45.80
C GLU A 429 -10.15 36.48 46.44
N ARG A 430 -10.12 36.18 47.74
CA ARG A 430 -8.88 35.80 48.45
C ARG A 430 -8.26 34.52 47.92
N PHE A 431 -9.07 33.52 47.60
CA PHE A 431 -8.61 32.27 47.03
C PHE A 431 -7.98 32.48 45.65
N ARG A 432 -8.57 33.37 44.84
CA ARG A 432 -8.00 33.76 43.54
C ARG A 432 -6.62 34.38 43.69
N GLU A 433 -6.45 35.32 44.64
CA GLU A 433 -5.13 35.92 44.95
C GLU A 433 -4.10 34.87 45.39
N LEU A 434 -4.50 33.93 46.26
CA LEU A 434 -3.63 32.84 46.73
C LEU A 434 -3.19 31.92 45.59
N VAL A 435 -4.11 31.56 44.68
CA VAL A 435 -3.82 30.73 43.51
C VAL A 435 -2.84 31.44 42.58
N THR A 436 -3.07 32.72 42.27
CA THR A 436 -2.18 33.51 41.41
C THR A 436 -0.77 33.64 42.03
N ALA A 437 -0.67 33.88 43.34
CA ALA A 437 0.62 33.94 44.04
C ALA A 437 1.35 32.59 43.99
N TYR A 438 0.64 31.49 44.23
CA TYR A 438 1.20 30.14 44.19
C TYR A 438 1.64 29.73 42.77
N GLU A 439 0.82 29.98 41.75
CA GLU A 439 1.15 29.65 40.36
C GLU A 439 2.38 30.41 39.86
N THR A 440 2.56 31.65 40.31
CA THR A 440 3.73 32.47 39.96
C THR A 440 4.99 32.02 40.71
N LEU A 441 4.91 31.75 42.02
CA LEU A 441 6.08 31.40 42.83
C LEU A 441 6.48 29.91 42.76
N LYS A 442 5.59 29.02 42.30
CA LYS A 442 5.88 27.58 42.13
C LYS A 442 6.73 27.30 40.89
N ASP A 443 6.51 28.07 39.81
CA ASP A 443 7.26 27.92 38.57
C ASP A 443 8.59 28.68 38.66
N PRO A 444 9.75 28.01 38.54
CA PRO A 444 11.06 28.65 38.68
C PRO A 444 11.32 29.75 37.64
N VAL A 445 10.70 29.68 36.45
CA VAL A 445 10.85 30.70 35.41
C VAL A 445 10.04 31.94 35.78
N LYS A 446 8.75 31.76 36.11
CA LYS A 446 7.84 32.85 36.50
C LYS A 446 8.29 33.52 37.80
N LYS A 447 8.80 32.76 38.77
CA LYS A 447 9.35 33.29 40.02
C LYS A 447 10.53 34.23 39.78
N ARG A 448 11.49 33.83 38.94
CA ARG A 448 12.65 34.69 38.59
C ARG A 448 12.23 35.97 37.87
N GLU A 449 11.23 35.88 36.99
CA GLU A 449 10.70 37.04 36.30
C GLU A 449 9.98 38.00 37.26
N TYR A 450 9.15 37.45 38.16
CA TYR A 450 8.49 38.20 39.22
C TYR A 450 9.50 38.88 40.16
N ASP A 451 10.52 38.15 40.62
CA ASP A 451 11.57 38.66 41.50
C ASP A 451 12.41 39.75 40.84
N ARG A 452 12.58 39.73 39.50
CA ARG A 452 13.28 40.78 38.73
C ARG A 452 12.45 42.06 38.56
N ASN A 453 11.13 41.95 38.47
CA ASN A 453 10.23 43.06 38.18
C ASN A 453 9.67 43.75 39.43
N ARG A 454 10.00 43.25 40.62
CA ARG A 454 9.61 43.83 41.92
C ARG A 454 10.59 44.97 42.27
N VAL A 455 10.20 46.21 42.00
CA VAL A 455 10.90 47.43 42.48
C VAL A 455 10.47 47.76 43.90
#